data_AF-A0AAW4IDZ6-F1
#
_entry.id   AF-A0AAW4IDZ6-F1
#
_cell.length_a   1.000
_cell.length_b   1.000
_cell.length_c   1.000
_cell.angle_alpha   90.00
_cell.angle_beta   90.00
_cell.angle_gamma   90.00
#
_symmetry.space_group_name_H-M   'P 1'
#
loop_
_entity.id
_entity.type
_entity.pdbx_description
1 polymer ?
#
loop_
_entity_poly.entity_id
_entity_poly.type
_entity_poly.pdbx_seq_one_letter_code
_entity_poly.pdbx_strand_id
1 'polypeptide(L)' 'MEIQELQDEELTAQAREWRLRALRGEKEARGMAHELEREVRRRFGNPQAETQHSLKEVRVLGELP' A
#
# COMPACT_ATOMS: atom_id res chain seq x y z
N MET A 1 -5.98 11.44 10.23
CA MET A 1 -5.40 10.30 10.95
C MET A 1 -4.19 9.86 10.15
N GLU A 2 -3.01 9.90 10.73
CA GLU A 2 -1.78 9.51 10.04
C GLU A 2 -1.64 7.99 10.14
N ILE A 3 -1.85 7.29 9.02
CA ILE A 3 -1.83 5.81 8.97
C ILE A 3 -0.49 5.24 9.46
N GLN A 4 0.59 6.02 9.29
CA GLN A 4 1.94 5.67 9.73
C GLN A 4 2.15 5.71 11.24
N GLU A 5 1.27 6.38 11.99
CA GLU A 5 1.34 6.45 13.47
C GLU A 5 0.51 5.37 14.15
N LEU A 6 -0.31 4.63 13.40
CA LEU A 6 -1.11 3.54 13.94
C LEU A 6 -0.22 2.42 14.44
N GLN A 7 -0.62 1.81 15.56
CA GLN A 7 -0.01 0.58 16.02
C GLN A 7 -0.33 -0.57 15.06
N ASP A 8 0.55 -1.56 15.02
CA ASP A 8 0.51 -2.71 14.13
C ASP A 8 -0.82 -3.48 14.15
N GLU A 9 -1.35 -3.76 15.34
CA GLU A 9 -2.64 -4.43 15.52
C GLU A 9 -3.80 -3.57 15.02
N GLU A 10 -3.79 -2.29 15.35
CA GLU A 10 -4.83 -1.34 14.97
C GLU A 10 -4.82 -1.08 13.45
N LEU A 11 -3.63 -0.96 12.87
CA LEU A 11 -3.45 -0.84 11.42
C LEU A 11 -4.06 -2.03 10.69
N THR A 12 -3.81 -3.24 11.19
CA THR A 12 -4.32 -4.48 10.59
C THR A 12 -5.84 -4.60 10.77
N ALA A 13 -6.36 -4.21 11.93
CA ALA A 13 -7.80 -4.19 12.21
C ALA A 13 -8.53 -3.19 11.29
N GLN A 14 -8.02 -1.96 11.18
CA GLN A 14 -8.58 -0.93 10.31
C GLN A 14 -8.51 -1.34 8.84
N ALA A 15 -7.40 -1.90 8.37
CA ALA A 15 -7.28 -2.38 7.00
C ALA A 15 -8.40 -3.37 6.64
N ARG A 16 -8.68 -4.32 7.53
CA ARG A 16 -9.76 -5.31 7.35
C ARG A 16 -11.14 -4.67 7.37
N GLU A 17 -11.39 -3.75 8.29
CA GLU A 17 -12.69 -3.09 8.39
C GLU A 17 -13.00 -2.24 7.16
N TRP A 18 -12.03 -1.43 6.71
CA TRP A 18 -12.18 -0.64 5.50
C TRP A 18 -12.30 -1.51 4.25
N ARG A 19 -11.60 -2.66 4.21
CA ARG A 19 -11.76 -3.64 3.13
C ARG A 19 -13.19 -4.19 3.08
N LEU A 20 -13.80 -4.52 4.22
CA LEU A 20 -15.18 -4.98 4.27
C LEU A 20 -16.17 -3.90 3.79
N ARG A 21 -15.96 -2.64 4.20
CA ARG A 21 -16.76 -1.50 3.73
C ARG A 21 -16.61 -1.27 2.22
N ALA A 22 -15.39 -1.38 1.69
CA ALA A 22 -15.12 -1.30 0.26
C ALA A 22 -15.83 -2.41 -0.53
N LEU A 23 -15.86 -3.65 0.00
CA LEU A 23 -16.59 -4.77 -0.59
C LEU A 23 -18.11 -4.58 -0.57
N ARG A 24 -18.64 -3.86 0.42
CA ARG A 24 -20.06 -3.44 0.46
C ARG A 24 -20.41 -2.36 -0.55
N GLY A 25 -19.41 -1.81 -1.24
CA GLY A 25 -19.60 -0.84 -2.32
C GLY A 25 -19.36 0.60 -1.91
N GLU A 26 -18.96 0.86 -0.66
CA GLU A 26 -18.62 2.22 -0.21
C GLU A 26 -17.44 2.77 -1.03
N LYS A 27 -17.68 3.88 -1.74
CA LYS A 27 -16.71 4.44 -2.70
C LYS A 27 -15.46 4.96 -2.00
N GLU A 28 -15.64 5.72 -0.93
CA GLU A 28 -14.56 6.31 -0.13
C GLU A 28 -13.74 5.25 0.62
N ALA A 29 -14.37 4.12 0.95
CA ALA A 29 -13.72 3.02 1.66
C ALA A 29 -12.63 2.34 0.85
N ARG A 30 -12.71 2.37 -0.49
CA ARG A 30 -11.67 1.78 -1.35
C ARG A 30 -10.33 2.49 -1.22
N GLY A 31 -10.34 3.82 -1.11
CA GLY A 31 -9.13 4.63 -0.92
C GLY A 31 -8.49 4.32 0.42
N MET A 32 -9.26 4.45 1.49
CA MET A 32 -8.80 4.16 2.86
C MET A 32 -8.29 2.74 3.03
N ALA A 33 -9.02 1.73 2.51
CA ALA A 33 -8.59 0.34 2.56
C ALA A 33 -7.23 0.15 1.88
N HIS A 34 -7.04 0.76 0.71
CA HIS A 34 -5.79 0.64 -0.04
C HIS A 34 -4.61 1.26 0.70
N GLU A 35 -4.78 2.44 1.31
CA GLU A 35 -3.71 3.10 2.06
C GLU A 35 -3.29 2.30 3.31
N LEU A 36 -4.26 1.77 4.05
CA LEU A 36 -4.01 0.91 5.20
C LEU A 36 -3.33 -0.40 4.80
N GLU A 37 -3.81 -1.08 3.75
CA GLU A 37 -3.20 -2.31 3.23
C GLU A 37 -1.77 -2.07 2.70
N ARG A 38 -1.50 -0.89 2.14
CA ARG A 38 -0.17 -0.50 1.68
C ARG A 38 0.79 -0.38 2.87
N GLU A 39 0.38 0.27 3.95
CA GLU A 39 1.20 0.37 5.15
C GLU A 39 1.37 -0.99 5.86
N VAL A 40 0.33 -1.85 5.89
CA VAL A 40 0.47 -3.24 6.37
C VAL A 40 1.52 -3.99 5.53
N ARG A 41 1.46 -3.89 4.20
CA ARG A 41 2.49 -4.52 3.36
C ARG A 41 3.87 -3.90 3.54
N ARG A 42 3.96 -2.62 3.85
CA ARG A 42 5.22 -1.94 4.13
C ARG A 42 5.88 -2.47 5.41
N ARG A 43 5.10 -2.65 6.48
CA ARG A 43 5.60 -3.08 7.79
C ARG A 43 5.81 -4.59 7.91
N PHE A 44 4.90 -5.38 7.33
CA PHE A 44 4.89 -6.84 7.45
C PHE A 44 5.28 -7.57 6.17
N GLY A 45 5.22 -6.90 5.02
CA GLY A 45 5.65 -7.46 3.74
C GLY A 45 7.15 -7.31 3.60
N ASN A 46 7.80 -8.44 3.33
CA ASN A 46 9.24 -8.61 3.13
C ASN A 46 9.97 -7.35 2.59
N PRO A 47 11.09 -6.90 3.21
CA PRO A 47 11.81 -5.66 2.83
C PRO A 47 12.34 -5.61 1.37
N GLN A 48 12.25 -6.72 0.62
CA GLN A 48 12.59 -6.76 -0.80
C GLN A 48 11.52 -6.16 -1.73
N ALA A 49 10.31 -5.87 -1.26
CA ALA A 49 9.26 -5.28 -2.11
C ALA A 49 9.41 -3.75 -2.25
N GLU A 50 10.03 -3.06 -1.28
CA GLU A 50 10.23 -1.60 -1.35
C GLU A 50 11.26 -1.19 -2.41
N THR A 51 12.22 -2.04 -2.75
CA THR A 51 13.16 -1.80 -3.86
C THR A 51 12.49 -1.83 -5.23
N GLN A 52 11.25 -2.32 -5.35
CA GLN A 52 10.53 -2.35 -6.63
C GLN A 52 9.83 -1.02 -6.97
N HIS A 53 9.52 -0.17 -5.98
CA HIS A 53 8.97 1.16 -6.27
C HIS A 53 10.02 2.17 -6.74
N SER A 54 11.31 1.87 -6.59
CA SER A 54 12.42 2.60 -7.24
C SER A 54 12.72 2.15 -8.67
N LEU A 55 12.11 1.05 -9.17
CA LEU A 55 12.33 0.57 -10.54
C LEU A 55 11.44 1.28 -11.57
N LYS A 56 11.36 2.61 -11.48
CA LYS A 56 11.11 3.48 -12.63
C LYS A 56 12.36 4.26 -13.01
N GLU A 57 13.54 3.68 -12.82
CA GLU A 57 14.65 3.96 -13.75
C GLU A 57 14.30 3.30 -15.09
N VAL A 58 13.44 3.97 -15.85
CA VAL A 58 13.25 3.71 -17.27
C VAL A 58 14.58 4.00 -17.93
N ARG A 59 15.48 3.01 -17.99
CA ARG A 59 16.62 3.05 -18.90
C ARG A 59 16.05 3.01 -20.31
N VAL A 60 15.98 4.18 -20.93
CA VAL A 60 15.74 4.32 -22.37
C VAL A 60 16.89 3.59 -23.06
N LEU A 61 16.68 2.33 -23.44
CA LEU A 61 17.58 1.57 -24.30
C LEU A 61 17.43 2.15 -25.71
N GLY A 62 18.21 3.18 -26.00
CA GLY A 62 18.11 3.91 -27.25
C GLY A 62 19.38 4.66 -27.61
N GLU A 63 20.56 4.07 -27.39
CA GLU A 63 21.76 4.50 -28.10
C GLU A 63 22.52 3.27 -28.60
N LEU A 64 22.38 3.01 -29.89
CA LEU A 64 23.31 2.23 -30.70
C LEU A 64 23.43 2.94 -32.07
N PRO A 65 24.59 2.80 -32.73
CA PRO A 65 25.43 3.90 -33.25
C PRO A 65 24.97 4.59 -34.54
#